data_AF-A0A3M2DA07-F1
#
_entry.id   AF-A0A3M2DA07-F1
#
_cell.length_a   1.000
_cell.length_b   1.000
_cell.length_c   1.000
_cell.angle_alpha   90.00
_cell.angle_beta   90.00
_cell.angle_gamma   90.00
#
_symmetry.space_group_name_H-M   'P 1'
#
loop_
_entity.id
_entity.type
_entity.pdbx_description
1 polymer ?
#
loop_
_entity_poly.entity_id
_entity_poly.type
_entity_poly.pdbx_seq_one_letter_code
_entity_poly.pdbx_strand_id
1 'polypeptide(L)'
;MSDLPELSRAEWRGEALATGFEPLDAVGMAWLYESRWDVATLARAASVCCPVGQWWASNDGLSHLRGRRAVHYVSRSRLPEVLRARAVCEGLGVEPAWSVGGCARALLRWALGDGLPAPHARGYVGGRWHYYGVRVGSYDRVWLWDLDAAYWQLLGRLRTPLPVLLRDGRVLWQEPSSEQWERWACLLGSVGGCKLLRNALVGVSLSGLEPSAYWCRGELRRVSGRVGGHVCLGALVVRACYELTGWAYNTERGACYANTDCVISRRDAPPAVWTDFGLRCSLRATGDAEVRGVGAYRVGDYRTGHYGRALGCGLAHEMAGAWREDVARAVLSWLL
;
A
#
# COMPACT_ATOMS: atom_id res chain seq x y z
N MET A 1 12.82 -10.85 35.89
CA MET A 1 13.38 -9.49 35.99
C MET A 1 14.74 -9.54 35.32
N SER A 2 14.82 -9.07 34.08
CA SER A 2 16.04 -9.11 33.28
C SER A 2 16.18 -7.74 32.61
N ASP A 3 17.34 -7.14 32.84
CA ASP A 3 17.70 -5.77 32.54
C ASP A 3 17.65 -5.46 31.04
N LEU A 4 16.99 -4.36 30.69
CA LEU A 4 17.15 -3.71 29.39
C LEU A 4 18.05 -2.48 29.59
N PRO A 5 18.98 -2.20 28.67
CA PRO A 5 19.93 -1.12 28.80
C PRO A 5 19.20 0.23 28.78
N GLU A 6 19.52 1.08 29.76
CA GLU A 6 19.15 2.49 29.82
C GLU A 6 19.74 3.23 28.61
N LEU A 7 18.98 3.29 27.51
CA LEU A 7 19.21 4.32 26.50
C LEU A 7 18.80 5.65 27.13
N SER A 8 19.81 6.51 27.33
CA SER A 8 19.66 7.76 28.04
C SER A 8 18.52 8.62 27.46
N ARG A 9 17.66 9.15 28.35
CA ARG A 9 16.55 10.08 28.05
C ARG A 9 16.99 11.36 27.31
N ALA A 10 18.29 11.58 27.10
CA ALA A 10 18.84 12.77 26.48
C ALA A 10 18.71 12.77 24.94
N GLU A 11 18.71 11.61 24.29
CA GLU A 11 18.71 11.54 22.81
C GLU A 11 17.32 11.71 22.18
N TRP A 12 16.24 11.61 22.97
CA TRP A 12 14.86 11.80 22.51
C TRP A 12 14.35 13.25 22.63
N ARG A 13 15.18 14.18 23.14
CA ARG A 13 14.78 15.56 23.47
C ARG A 13 15.01 16.59 22.36
N GLY A 14 15.37 16.16 21.14
CA GLY A 14 15.36 17.05 19.98
C GLY A 14 13.92 17.41 19.58
N GLU A 15 13.46 18.59 20.01
CA GLU A 15 12.20 19.28 19.62
C GLU A 15 10.90 18.99 20.40
N ALA A 16 10.95 18.51 21.64
CA ALA A 16 9.74 18.44 22.50
C ALA A 16 9.48 19.73 23.33
N LEU A 17 10.41 20.68 23.38
CA LEU A 17 10.35 21.81 24.33
C LEU A 17 10.05 23.15 23.64
N ALA A 18 8.79 23.38 23.29
CA ALA A 18 8.27 24.74 23.04
C ALA A 18 6.75 24.92 23.26
N THR A 19 6.05 23.93 23.83
CA THR A 19 4.64 24.08 24.20
C THR A 19 4.43 23.42 25.54
N GLY A 20 4.24 24.20 26.60
CA GLY A 20 4.09 23.78 28.00
C GLY A 20 2.89 22.88 28.28
N PHE A 21 2.88 21.71 27.66
CA PHE A 21 2.11 20.55 28.04
C PHE A 21 3.13 19.43 28.22
N GLU A 22 3.22 18.88 29.42
CA GLU A 22 3.91 17.60 29.59
C GLU A 22 3.24 16.62 28.63
N PRO A 23 3.98 16.05 27.67
CA PRO A 23 3.43 15.00 26.84
C PRO A 23 3.01 13.91 27.82
N LEU A 24 1.76 13.46 27.74
CA LEU A 24 1.43 12.09 28.17
C LEU A 24 2.60 11.22 27.75
N ASP A 25 3.38 10.77 28.74
CA ASP A 25 4.76 10.34 28.53
C ASP A 25 4.85 9.52 27.26
N ALA A 26 5.82 9.84 26.38
CA ALA A 26 6.06 9.07 25.16
C ALA A 26 6.16 7.55 25.43
N VAL A 27 6.45 7.17 26.68
CA VAL A 27 6.41 5.82 27.27
C VAL A 27 5.00 5.20 27.31
N GLY A 28 3.95 5.96 27.67
CA GLY A 28 2.56 5.48 27.74
C GLY A 28 1.94 5.21 26.36
N MET A 29 2.28 6.04 25.36
CA MET A 29 1.89 5.82 23.96
C MET A 29 2.67 4.67 23.31
N ALA A 30 3.94 4.47 23.69
CA ALA A 30 4.74 3.31 23.24
C ALA A 30 4.20 1.99 23.80
N TRP A 31 3.74 1.96 25.05
CA TRP A 31 3.13 0.78 25.67
C TRP A 31 1.77 0.39 25.06
N LEU A 32 0.94 1.38 24.72
CA LEU A 32 -0.33 1.13 24.04
C LEU A 32 -0.13 0.51 22.63
N TYR A 33 1.00 0.81 21.97
CA TYR A 33 1.35 0.31 20.64
C TYR A 33 1.78 -1.16 20.59
N GLU A 34 2.23 -1.73 21.72
CA GLU A 34 2.57 -3.17 21.82
C GLU A 34 1.35 -4.05 22.14
N SER A 35 0.23 -3.42 22.50
CA SER A 35 -1.04 -4.08 22.78
C SER A 35 -1.86 -4.31 21.51
N ARG A 36 -2.82 -5.23 21.56
CA ARG A 36 -3.66 -5.77 20.45
C ARG A 36 -4.55 -4.74 19.72
N TRP A 37 -4.23 -3.46 19.77
CA TRP A 37 -5.01 -2.34 19.27
C TRP A 37 -4.55 -2.00 17.86
N ASP A 38 -5.50 -1.91 16.92
CA ASP A 38 -5.18 -1.38 15.61
C ASP A 38 -4.78 0.11 15.71
N VAL A 39 -3.93 0.57 14.78
CA VAL A 39 -3.40 1.93 14.77
C VAL A 39 -4.52 2.98 14.71
N ALA A 40 -5.67 2.65 14.14
CA ALA A 40 -6.83 3.54 14.12
C ALA A 40 -7.43 3.75 15.51
N THR A 41 -7.47 2.70 16.34
CA THR A 41 -7.93 2.78 17.72
C THR A 41 -6.97 3.61 18.57
N LEU A 42 -5.66 3.48 18.34
CA LEU A 42 -4.65 4.33 18.97
C LEU A 42 -4.79 5.80 18.56
N ALA A 43 -5.01 6.07 17.28
CA ALA A 43 -5.25 7.42 16.79
C ALA A 43 -6.51 8.05 17.43
N ARG A 44 -7.59 7.26 17.56
CA ARG A 44 -8.81 7.68 18.25
C ARG A 44 -8.53 8.04 19.71
N ALA A 45 -7.89 7.15 20.46
CA ALA A 45 -7.56 7.38 21.87
C ALA A 45 -6.66 8.61 22.04
N ALA A 46 -5.60 8.73 21.25
CA ALA A 46 -4.71 9.89 21.25
C ALA A 46 -5.46 11.19 20.95
N SER A 47 -6.44 11.16 20.05
CA SER A 47 -7.26 12.34 19.74
C SER A 47 -8.23 12.74 20.85
N VAL A 48 -8.59 11.84 21.77
CA VAL A 48 -9.37 12.15 22.98
C VAL A 48 -8.46 12.78 24.03
N CYS A 49 -7.28 12.20 24.24
CA CYS A 49 -6.31 12.68 25.22
C CYS A 49 -5.65 14.02 24.82
N CYS A 50 -5.41 14.22 23.52
CA CYS A 50 -4.87 15.44 22.94
C CYS A 50 -5.86 15.98 21.89
N PRO A 51 -6.90 16.73 22.32
CA PRO A 51 -8.01 17.16 21.47
C PRO A 51 -7.66 18.29 20.50
N VAL A 52 -6.43 18.81 20.56
CA VAL A 52 -5.95 19.90 19.69
C VAL A 52 -5.18 19.30 18.51
N GLY A 53 -5.62 19.59 17.29
CA GLY A 53 -4.97 19.14 16.06
C GLY A 53 -5.64 17.93 15.41
N GLN A 54 -4.89 17.24 14.56
CA GLN A 54 -5.36 16.11 13.76
C GLN A 54 -4.46 14.90 14.00
N TRP A 55 -5.06 13.74 14.25
CA TRP A 55 -4.35 12.49 14.47
C TRP A 55 -4.53 11.54 13.30
N TRP A 56 -3.44 11.21 12.63
CA TRP A 56 -3.42 10.42 11.42
C TRP A 56 -2.83 9.04 11.71
N ALA A 57 -3.54 8.00 11.32
CA ALA A 57 -3.04 6.63 11.35
C ALA A 57 -2.35 6.28 10.03
N SER A 58 -1.17 5.65 10.10
CA SER A 58 -0.45 5.11 8.95
C SER A 58 0.10 3.72 9.25
N ASN A 59 0.64 3.04 8.23
CA ASN A 59 1.19 1.68 8.38
C ASN A 59 2.43 1.63 9.28
N ASP A 60 3.15 2.74 9.41
CA ASP A 60 4.38 2.90 10.19
C ASP A 60 4.17 3.50 11.58
N GLY A 61 3.03 4.16 11.83
CA GLY A 61 2.87 4.95 13.05
C GLY A 61 1.60 5.80 13.16
N LEU A 62 1.71 6.80 14.04
CA LEU A 62 0.77 7.91 14.17
C LEU A 62 1.46 9.21 13.77
N SER A 63 0.71 10.14 13.17
CA SER A 63 1.17 11.51 12.97
C SER A 63 0.20 12.49 13.61
N HIS A 64 0.72 13.40 14.44
CA HIS A 64 -0.05 14.48 15.04
C HIS A 64 0.27 15.79 14.34
N LEU A 65 -0.73 16.38 13.71
CA LEU A 65 -0.61 17.65 12.99
C LEU A 65 -1.32 18.76 13.80
N ARG A 66 -0.57 19.79 14.18
CA ARG A 66 -1.06 20.99 14.86
C ARG A 66 -0.59 22.24 14.12
N GLY A 67 -1.44 22.77 13.26
CA GLY A 67 -1.09 23.89 12.38
C GLY A 67 0.04 23.50 11.44
N ARG A 68 1.18 24.19 11.53
CA ARG A 68 2.38 23.91 10.72
C ARG A 68 3.31 22.85 11.33
N ARG A 69 3.08 22.44 12.57
CA ARG A 69 3.91 21.44 13.24
C ARG A 69 3.34 20.04 13.03
N ALA A 70 4.22 19.10 12.69
CA ALA A 70 3.89 17.69 12.59
C ALA A 70 4.84 16.89 13.49
N VAL A 71 4.30 15.99 14.31
CA VAL A 71 5.06 15.05 15.13
C VAL A 71 4.72 13.64 14.68
N HIS A 72 5.73 12.81 14.47
CA HIS A 72 5.58 11.42 14.03
C HIS A 72 5.95 10.46 15.16
N TYR A 73 5.03 9.55 15.48
CA TYR A 73 5.23 8.47 16.45
C TYR A 73 5.36 7.17 15.67
N VAL A 74 6.60 6.71 15.50
CA VAL A 74 6.90 5.49 14.75
C VAL A 74 6.81 4.29 15.69
N SER A 75 6.12 3.24 15.26
CA SER A 75 6.05 2.01 16.04
C SER A 75 7.40 1.31 16.10
N ARG A 76 7.77 0.76 17.27
CA ARG A 76 9.07 0.10 17.46
C ARG A 76 9.32 -1.02 16.45
N SER A 77 8.29 -1.81 16.12
CA SER A 77 8.36 -2.89 15.13
C SER A 77 8.55 -2.38 13.70
N ARG A 78 8.15 -1.14 13.38
CA ARG A 78 8.32 -0.51 12.06
C ARG A 78 9.52 0.42 11.98
N LEU A 79 10.11 0.83 13.11
CA LEU A 79 11.26 1.73 13.14
C LEU A 79 12.41 1.26 12.23
N PRO A 80 12.80 -0.04 12.18
CA PRO A 80 13.83 -0.49 11.24
C PRO A 80 13.46 -0.26 9.77
N GLU A 81 12.18 -0.33 9.40
CA GLU A 81 11.72 -0.07 8.03
C GLU A 81 11.75 1.43 7.71
N VAL A 82 11.38 2.29 8.67
CA VAL A 82 11.46 3.75 8.53
C VAL A 82 12.92 4.20 8.42
N LEU A 83 13.82 3.71 9.28
CA LEU A 83 15.24 4.04 9.21
C LEU A 83 15.87 3.58 7.89
N ARG A 84 15.50 2.41 7.36
CA ARG A 84 15.92 1.99 6.02
C ARG A 84 15.41 2.93 4.93
N ALA A 85 14.16 3.38 5.00
CA ALA A 85 13.63 4.33 4.02
C ALA A 85 14.36 5.68 4.07
N ARG A 86 14.71 6.15 5.28
CA ARG A 86 15.51 7.36 5.48
C ARG A 86 16.92 7.22 4.92
N ALA A 87 17.59 6.10 5.19
CA ALA A 87 18.92 5.82 4.65
C ALA A 87 18.94 5.80 3.11
N VAL A 88 17.86 5.32 2.47
CA VAL A 88 17.71 5.42 1.00
C VAL A 88 17.61 6.88 0.54
N CYS A 89 16.83 7.72 1.22
CA CYS A 89 16.77 9.15 0.92
C CYS A 89 18.15 9.82 1.05
N GLU A 90 18.83 9.59 2.17
CA GLU A 90 20.16 10.14 2.46
C GLU A 90 21.18 9.70 1.41
N GLY A 91 21.18 8.42 1.03
CA GLY A 91 22.06 7.88 -0.02
C GLY A 91 21.82 8.49 -1.41
N LEU A 92 20.64 9.05 -1.67
CA LEU A 92 20.30 9.76 -2.90
C LEU A 92 20.39 11.29 -2.79
N GLY A 93 20.86 11.82 -1.66
CA GLY A 93 20.93 13.26 -1.40
C GLY A 93 19.55 13.92 -1.25
N VAL A 94 18.54 13.17 -0.82
CA VAL A 94 17.17 13.64 -0.61
C VAL A 94 16.92 13.81 0.90
N GLU A 95 16.37 14.95 1.31
CA GLU A 95 16.03 15.22 2.71
C GLU A 95 15.03 14.16 3.24
N PRO A 96 15.41 13.37 4.27
CA PRO A 96 14.61 12.25 4.74
C PRO A 96 13.46 12.69 5.65
N ALA A 97 12.26 12.12 5.45
CA ALA A 97 11.11 12.34 6.33
C ALA A 97 11.04 11.30 7.48
N TRP A 98 10.22 11.56 8.49
CA TRP A 98 9.95 10.62 9.61
C TRP A 98 8.75 9.70 9.37
N SER A 99 8.41 9.47 8.10
CA SER A 99 7.45 8.44 7.68
C SER A 99 7.85 7.87 6.33
N VAL A 100 7.53 6.59 6.08
CA VAL A 100 7.86 5.95 4.79
C VAL A 100 7.14 6.63 3.63
N GLY A 101 5.89 7.08 3.86
CA GLY A 101 5.16 7.87 2.87
C GLY A 101 5.78 9.26 2.62
N GLY A 102 6.37 9.88 3.64
CA GLY A 102 7.13 11.12 3.48
C GLY A 102 8.38 10.92 2.61
N CYS A 103 9.17 9.88 2.91
CA CYS A 103 10.33 9.48 2.10
C CYS A 103 9.94 9.20 0.65
N ALA A 104 8.89 8.41 0.42
CA ALA A 104 8.39 8.10 -0.92
C ALA A 104 8.00 9.36 -1.71
N ARG A 105 7.33 10.34 -1.09
CA ARG A 105 6.98 11.61 -1.74
C ARG A 105 8.22 12.43 -2.10
N ALA A 106 9.18 12.52 -1.20
CA ALA A 106 10.42 13.26 -1.44
C ALA A 106 11.22 12.63 -2.59
N LEU A 107 11.33 11.30 -2.59
CA LEU A 107 12.00 10.53 -3.64
C LEU A 107 11.32 10.67 -5.01
N LEU A 108 9.98 10.61 -5.08
CA LEU A 108 9.26 10.84 -6.34
C LEU A 108 9.46 12.26 -6.86
N ARG A 109 9.41 13.27 -5.98
CA ARG A 109 9.67 14.66 -6.37
C ARG A 109 11.09 14.85 -6.87
N TRP A 110 12.07 14.22 -6.21
CA TRP A 110 13.46 14.25 -6.64
C TRP A 110 13.65 13.60 -8.02
N ALA A 111 13.04 12.44 -8.26
CA ALA A 111 13.20 11.70 -9.49
C ALA A 111 12.45 12.33 -10.67
N LEU A 112 11.23 12.83 -10.45
CA LEU A 112 10.28 13.17 -11.52
C LEU A 112 9.77 14.61 -11.47
N GLY A 113 10.12 15.39 -10.45
CA GLY A 113 9.54 16.71 -10.20
C GLY A 113 8.13 16.66 -9.59
N ASP A 114 7.40 17.77 -9.65
CA ASP A 114 6.09 17.90 -9.00
C ASP A 114 4.93 17.18 -9.71
N GLY A 115 5.15 16.70 -10.95
CA GLY A 115 4.14 16.02 -11.76
C GLY A 115 2.94 16.92 -12.12
N LEU A 116 1.94 16.32 -12.77
CA LEU A 116 0.71 17.01 -13.16
C LEU A 116 -0.51 16.34 -12.50
N PRO A 117 -1.28 17.07 -11.66
CA PRO A 117 -2.44 16.48 -11.01
C PRO A 117 -3.49 16.10 -12.06
N ALA A 118 -4.04 14.89 -11.94
CA ALA A 118 -5.07 14.36 -12.83
C ALA A 118 -6.26 13.80 -12.03
N PRO A 119 -7.18 14.65 -11.54
CA PRO A 119 -8.31 14.22 -10.70
C PRO A 119 -9.22 13.17 -11.36
N HIS A 120 -9.33 13.19 -12.70
CA HIS A 120 -10.11 12.21 -13.47
C HIS A 120 -9.50 10.80 -13.42
N ALA A 121 -8.22 10.65 -13.03
CA ALA A 121 -7.60 9.35 -12.79
C ALA A 121 -8.35 8.52 -11.72
N ARG A 122 -9.17 9.17 -10.87
CA ARG A 122 -10.09 8.47 -9.94
C ARG A 122 -10.98 7.44 -10.65
N GLY A 123 -11.44 7.75 -11.86
CA GLY A 123 -12.28 6.85 -12.65
C GLY A 123 -11.59 5.54 -13.06
N TYR A 124 -10.26 5.54 -13.14
CA TYR A 124 -9.46 4.39 -13.57
C TYR A 124 -9.23 3.36 -12.45
N VAL A 125 -9.10 3.84 -11.21
CA VAL A 125 -8.99 2.98 -10.02
C VAL A 125 -10.35 2.66 -9.39
N GLY A 126 -11.41 3.32 -9.88
CA GLY A 126 -12.81 2.91 -9.80
C GLY A 126 -13.26 2.22 -8.51
N GLY A 127 -13.33 2.92 -7.38
CA GLY A 127 -14.00 2.50 -6.13
C GLY A 127 -13.52 1.20 -5.46
N ARG A 128 -12.67 0.41 -6.13
CA ARG A 128 -12.13 -0.87 -5.69
C ARG A 128 -10.68 -0.94 -6.17
N TRP A 129 -9.79 -0.52 -5.28
CA TRP A 129 -8.32 -0.65 -5.39
C TRP A 129 -7.85 -2.10 -5.55
N HIS A 130 -8.76 -3.05 -5.37
CA HIS A 130 -8.49 -4.45 -5.33
C HIS A 130 -9.45 -5.23 -6.21
N TYR A 131 -8.91 -6.17 -6.99
CA TYR A 131 -9.72 -7.19 -7.62
C TYR A 131 -10.11 -8.19 -6.54
N TYR A 132 -11.38 -8.57 -6.52
CA TYR A 132 -11.85 -9.70 -5.73
C TYR A 132 -12.62 -10.61 -6.66
N GLY A 133 -12.22 -11.87 -6.68
CA GLY A 133 -13.00 -12.98 -7.22
C GLY A 133 -13.15 -13.97 -6.09
N VAL A 134 -14.37 -14.16 -5.56
CA VAL A 134 -14.57 -15.00 -4.37
C VAL A 134 -15.71 -15.97 -4.61
N ARG A 135 -15.39 -17.26 -4.52
CA ARG A 135 -16.36 -18.35 -4.40
C ARG A 135 -16.20 -18.95 -3.02
N VAL A 136 -17.22 -18.78 -2.19
CA VAL A 136 -17.24 -19.32 -0.83
C VAL A 136 -17.48 -20.82 -0.89
N GLY A 137 -16.70 -21.59 -0.13
CA GLY A 137 -16.81 -23.03 -0.11
C GLY A 137 -15.58 -23.74 0.43
N SER A 138 -15.67 -25.07 0.47
CA SER A 138 -14.54 -25.95 0.71
C SER A 138 -14.08 -26.55 -0.61
N TYR A 139 -12.77 -26.65 -0.78
CA TYR A 139 -12.15 -27.12 -2.01
C TYR A 139 -11.04 -28.12 -1.67
N ASP A 140 -11.16 -29.33 -2.21
CA ASP A 140 -10.12 -30.34 -2.06
C ASP A 140 -8.93 -29.96 -2.94
N ARG A 141 -7.73 -30.00 -2.35
CA ARG A 141 -6.43 -29.75 -2.99
C ARG A 141 -6.40 -28.59 -3.99
N VAL A 142 -6.01 -27.42 -3.51
CA VAL A 142 -5.79 -26.21 -4.32
C VAL A 142 -4.36 -25.68 -4.15
N TRP A 143 -3.99 -24.71 -4.97
CA TRP A 143 -2.71 -24.02 -4.95
C TRP A 143 -2.95 -22.52 -4.85
N LEU A 144 -2.32 -21.90 -3.85
CA LEU A 144 -2.29 -20.46 -3.66
C LEU A 144 -1.02 -19.89 -4.28
N TRP A 145 -1.19 -19.18 -5.39
CA TRP A 145 -0.12 -18.47 -6.09
C TRP A 145 -0.20 -16.98 -5.79
N ASP A 146 0.94 -16.37 -5.45
CA ASP A 146 1.08 -14.93 -5.24
C ASP A 146 1.99 -14.31 -6.31
N LEU A 147 1.62 -13.12 -6.79
CA LEU A 147 2.52 -12.24 -7.53
C LEU A 147 3.55 -11.59 -6.59
N ASP A 148 4.83 -11.83 -6.82
CA ASP A 148 5.88 -11.35 -5.93
C ASP A 148 6.07 -9.84 -6.07
N ALA A 149 5.71 -9.08 -5.03
CA ALA A 149 5.78 -7.61 -5.06
C ALA A 149 5.07 -7.02 -6.31
N ALA A 150 3.82 -7.43 -6.54
CA ALA A 150 3.03 -7.13 -7.74
C ALA A 150 3.16 -5.68 -8.23
N TYR A 151 2.85 -4.70 -7.38
CA TYR A 151 2.92 -3.29 -7.78
C TYR A 151 4.33 -2.84 -8.17
N TRP A 152 5.37 -3.38 -7.53
CA TRP A 152 6.75 -3.05 -7.85
C TRP A 152 7.18 -3.62 -9.21
N GLN A 153 6.78 -4.87 -9.47
CA GLN A 153 7.00 -5.52 -10.74
C GLN A 153 6.37 -4.74 -11.90
N LEU A 154 5.16 -4.22 -11.71
CA LEU A 154 4.48 -3.43 -12.73
C LEU A 154 5.07 -2.02 -12.85
N LEU A 155 5.40 -1.38 -11.73
CA LEU A 155 6.04 -0.07 -11.72
C LEU A 155 7.35 -0.07 -12.53
N GLY A 156 8.18 -1.10 -12.35
CA GLY A 156 9.45 -1.25 -13.07
C GLY A 156 9.31 -1.66 -14.54
N ARG A 157 8.10 -1.98 -15.02
CA ARG A 157 7.81 -2.35 -16.41
C ARG A 157 7.09 -1.27 -17.20
N LEU A 158 6.72 -0.15 -16.57
CA LEU A 158 6.09 0.93 -17.30
C LEU A 158 7.06 1.52 -18.32
N ARG A 159 6.55 1.79 -19.53
CA ARG A 159 7.30 2.44 -20.61
C ARG A 159 7.96 3.76 -20.18
N THR A 160 7.29 4.52 -19.32
CA THR A 160 7.81 5.76 -18.72
C THR A 160 7.20 5.97 -17.33
N PRO A 161 7.94 6.57 -16.39
CA PRO A 161 7.39 7.00 -15.10
C PRO A 161 6.42 8.19 -15.18
N LEU A 162 6.22 8.79 -16.36
CA LEU A 162 5.35 9.95 -16.58
C LEU A 162 4.14 9.63 -17.48
N PRO A 163 3.26 8.68 -17.11
CA PRO A 163 2.04 8.46 -17.86
C PRO A 163 1.03 9.59 -17.61
N VAL A 164 0.25 9.91 -18.63
CA VAL A 164 -0.91 10.80 -18.54
C VAL A 164 -2.15 10.04 -18.97
N LEU A 165 -3.04 9.79 -18.02
CA LEU A 165 -4.37 9.26 -18.31
C LEU A 165 -5.20 10.37 -18.93
N LEU A 166 -5.84 10.12 -20.07
CA LEU A 166 -6.80 11.04 -20.67
C LEU A 166 -8.21 10.79 -20.10
N ARG A 167 -9.22 11.59 -20.47
CA ARG A 167 -10.59 11.35 -19.98
C ARG A 167 -11.31 10.22 -20.72
N ASP A 168 -10.83 9.89 -21.91
CA ASP A 168 -11.44 8.95 -22.84
C ASP A 168 -10.90 7.52 -22.72
N GLY A 169 -10.13 7.21 -21.67
CA GLY A 169 -9.54 5.88 -21.48
C GLY A 169 -8.11 5.77 -22.01
N ARG A 170 -7.65 6.67 -22.89
CA ARG A 170 -6.31 6.57 -23.48
C ARG A 170 -5.20 6.96 -22.51
N VAL A 171 -4.00 6.49 -22.79
CA VAL A 171 -2.76 6.83 -22.07
C VAL A 171 -1.82 7.54 -23.03
N LEU A 172 -1.38 8.73 -22.65
CA LEU A 172 -0.26 9.42 -23.28
C LEU A 172 1.01 9.15 -22.47
N TRP A 173 2.05 8.69 -23.13
CA TRP A 173 3.36 8.45 -22.52
C TRP A 173 4.23 9.68 -22.72
N GLN A 174 4.50 10.43 -21.65
CA GLN A 174 5.43 11.55 -21.72
C GLN A 174 6.86 11.03 -21.61
N GLU A 175 7.74 11.54 -22.46
CA GLU A 175 9.16 11.21 -22.42
C GLU A 175 9.83 12.00 -21.28
N PRO A 176 10.40 11.32 -20.27
CA PRO A 176 11.24 11.97 -19.27
C PRO A 176 12.51 12.53 -19.91
N SER A 177 13.10 13.56 -19.30
CA SER A 177 14.46 13.96 -19.65
C SER A 177 15.47 12.85 -19.31
N SER A 178 16.66 12.89 -19.92
CA SER A 178 17.74 11.95 -19.59
C SER A 178 18.06 11.93 -18.09
N GLU A 179 18.08 13.11 -17.45
CA GLU A 179 18.28 13.24 -16.01
C GLU A 179 17.16 12.57 -15.20
N GLN A 180 15.89 12.73 -15.59
CA GLN A 180 14.78 12.07 -14.92
C GLN A 180 14.86 10.54 -15.07
N TRP A 181 15.26 10.04 -16.24
CA TRP A 181 15.48 8.62 -16.46
C TRP A 181 16.59 8.05 -15.58
N GLU A 182 17.72 8.74 -15.46
CA GLU A 182 18.83 8.34 -14.59
C GLU A 182 18.40 8.31 -13.12
N ARG A 183 17.73 9.37 -12.64
CA ARG A 183 17.22 9.42 -11.27
C ARG A 183 16.15 8.35 -11.02
N TRP A 184 15.29 8.09 -11.99
CA TRP A 184 14.28 7.03 -11.90
C TRP A 184 14.92 5.64 -11.80
N ALA A 185 15.89 5.32 -12.66
CA ALA A 185 16.63 4.07 -12.59
C ALA A 185 17.37 3.91 -11.26
N CYS A 186 18.00 4.99 -10.77
CA CYS A 186 18.68 5.03 -9.48
C CYS A 186 17.71 4.82 -8.32
N LEU A 187 16.52 5.44 -8.36
CA LEU A 187 15.45 5.23 -7.40
C LEU A 187 15.01 3.76 -7.37
N LEU A 188 14.76 3.16 -8.54
CA LEU A 188 14.35 1.76 -8.63
C LEU A 188 15.40 0.81 -8.06
N GLY A 189 16.68 1.02 -8.41
CA GLY A 189 17.79 0.24 -7.85
C GLY A 189 17.88 0.34 -6.32
N SER A 190 17.73 1.55 -5.79
CA SER A 190 17.90 1.82 -4.35
C SER A 190 16.74 1.32 -3.48
N VAL A 191 15.52 1.33 -4.02
CA VAL A 191 14.31 0.97 -3.26
C VAL A 191 13.98 -0.52 -3.33
N GLY A 192 14.56 -1.27 -4.28
CA GLY A 192 14.23 -2.67 -4.55
C GLY A 192 14.18 -3.60 -3.31
N GLY A 193 15.09 -3.40 -2.36
CA GLY A 193 15.18 -4.19 -1.12
C GLY A 193 14.20 -3.78 0.00
N CYS A 194 13.51 -2.64 -0.11
CA CYS A 194 12.65 -2.11 0.95
C CYS A 194 11.17 -2.27 0.60
N LYS A 195 10.54 -3.40 1.01
CA LYS A 195 9.13 -3.71 0.73
C LYS A 195 8.17 -2.57 1.07
N LEU A 196 8.30 -1.99 2.27
CA LEU A 196 7.38 -0.93 2.71
C LEU A 196 7.54 0.33 1.84
N LEU A 197 8.77 0.71 1.48
CA LEU A 197 9.03 1.87 0.62
C LEU A 197 8.58 1.64 -0.83
N ARG A 198 8.77 0.44 -1.38
CA ARG A 198 8.23 0.06 -2.70
C ARG A 198 6.72 0.26 -2.77
N ASN A 199 5.99 -0.23 -1.77
CA ASN A 199 4.55 -0.05 -1.69
C ASN A 199 4.17 1.43 -1.48
N ALA A 200 4.96 2.16 -0.69
CA ALA A 200 4.73 3.57 -0.44
C ALA A 200 4.88 4.41 -1.71
N LEU A 201 5.83 4.14 -2.62
CA LEU A 201 5.96 4.86 -3.89
C LEU A 201 4.66 4.83 -4.71
N VAL A 202 4.02 3.66 -4.81
CA VAL A 202 2.74 3.50 -5.51
C VAL A 202 1.61 4.14 -4.72
N GLY A 203 1.54 3.89 -3.41
CA GLY A 203 0.49 4.44 -2.55
C GLY A 203 0.47 5.97 -2.48
N VAL A 204 1.62 6.62 -2.40
CA VAL A 204 1.68 8.08 -2.35
C VAL A 204 1.41 8.73 -3.71
N SER A 205 1.69 8.03 -4.81
CA SER A 205 1.30 8.48 -6.15
C SER A 205 -0.22 8.67 -6.24
N LEU A 206 -0.99 7.81 -5.57
CA LEU A 206 -2.46 7.84 -5.52
C LEU A 206 -3.05 8.86 -4.53
N SER A 207 -2.21 9.65 -3.85
CA SER A 207 -2.66 10.59 -2.81
C SER A 207 -3.70 11.57 -3.35
N GLY A 208 -4.73 11.85 -2.54
CA GLY A 208 -5.77 12.84 -2.85
C GLY A 208 -6.88 12.36 -3.78
N LEU A 209 -6.84 11.10 -4.26
CA LEU A 209 -7.97 10.50 -4.98
C LEU A 209 -9.15 10.19 -4.08
N GLU A 210 -8.90 9.82 -2.83
CA GLU A 210 -9.91 9.57 -1.81
C GLU A 210 -9.69 10.49 -0.61
N PRO A 211 -10.77 10.93 0.08
CA PRO A 211 -10.64 11.70 1.30
C PRO A 211 -9.89 10.91 2.37
N SER A 212 -8.78 11.47 2.86
CA SER A 212 -7.97 10.85 3.90
C SER A 212 -8.66 11.02 5.26
N ALA A 213 -8.67 9.96 6.05
CA ALA A 213 -9.31 9.95 7.36
C ALA A 213 -8.33 10.32 8.48
N TYR A 214 -8.80 11.12 9.43
CA TYR A 214 -8.05 11.51 10.63
C TYR A 214 -8.97 11.56 11.84
N TRP A 215 -8.40 11.46 13.03
CA TRP A 215 -9.13 11.55 14.29
C TRP A 215 -8.95 12.93 14.92
N CYS A 216 -10.05 13.47 15.44
CA CYS A 216 -10.06 14.72 16.20
C CYS A 216 -11.11 14.59 17.31
N ARG A 217 -10.71 14.75 18.57
CA ARG A 217 -11.61 14.65 19.74
C ARG A 217 -12.40 13.33 19.80
N GLY A 218 -11.76 12.22 19.40
CA GLY A 218 -12.39 10.90 19.36
C GLY A 218 -13.33 10.66 18.18
N GLU A 219 -13.51 11.64 17.29
CA GLU A 219 -14.34 11.55 16.09
C GLU A 219 -13.49 11.27 14.85
N LEU A 220 -13.96 10.35 14.01
CA LEU A 220 -13.37 10.11 12.70
C LEU A 220 -13.85 11.18 11.73
N ARG A 221 -12.91 11.99 11.22
CA ARG A 221 -13.15 13.03 10.23
C ARG A 221 -12.43 12.67 8.93
N ARG A 222 -12.85 13.33 7.85
CA ARG A 222 -12.23 13.16 6.53
C ARG A 222 -11.87 14.54 5.98
N VAL A 223 -10.76 14.60 5.26
CA VAL A 223 -10.35 15.79 4.52
C VAL A 223 -9.93 15.38 3.12
N SER A 224 -10.45 16.11 2.14
CA SER A 224 -10.03 15.96 0.75
C SER A 224 -8.65 16.59 0.59
N GLY A 225 -7.66 15.76 0.28
CA GLY A 225 -6.33 16.23 -0.07
C GLY A 225 -6.26 16.75 -1.51
N ARG A 226 -5.23 17.53 -1.82
CA ARG A 226 -4.88 17.82 -3.21
C ARG A 226 -4.45 16.51 -3.89
N VAL A 227 -4.97 16.25 -5.09
CA VAL A 227 -4.54 15.12 -5.92
C VAL A 227 -3.05 15.26 -6.23
N GLY A 228 -2.29 14.19 -5.99
CA GLY A 228 -0.86 14.14 -6.25
C GLY A 228 -0.53 14.28 -7.73
N GLY A 229 0.61 14.88 -8.06
CA GLY A 229 1.05 15.07 -9.44
C GLY A 229 1.45 13.79 -10.16
N HIS A 230 1.62 12.68 -9.44
CA HIS A 230 2.00 11.38 -9.97
C HIS A 230 0.84 10.38 -9.96
N VAL A 231 -0.40 10.87 -9.89
CA VAL A 231 -1.59 10.02 -9.73
C VAL A 231 -1.82 9.05 -10.89
N CYS A 232 -1.49 9.44 -12.12
CA CYS A 232 -1.57 8.57 -13.28
C CYS A 232 -0.63 7.36 -13.16
N LEU A 233 0.57 7.55 -12.64
CA LEU A 233 1.55 6.49 -12.40
C LEU A 233 0.98 5.42 -11.47
N GLY A 234 0.52 5.86 -10.28
CA GLY A 234 -0.08 4.94 -9.30
C GLY A 234 -1.36 4.28 -9.82
N ALA A 235 -2.20 5.03 -10.53
CA ALA A 235 -3.48 4.53 -11.04
C ALA A 235 -3.27 3.45 -12.09
N LEU A 236 -2.29 3.62 -12.99
CA LEU A 236 -1.92 2.62 -13.97
C LEU A 236 -1.38 1.34 -13.34
N VAL A 237 -0.46 1.47 -12.38
CA VAL A 237 0.12 0.31 -11.69
C VAL A 237 -0.96 -0.49 -10.96
N VAL A 238 -1.84 0.18 -10.21
CA VAL A 238 -2.93 -0.50 -9.50
C VAL A 238 -3.93 -1.12 -10.47
N ARG A 239 -4.32 -0.40 -11.53
CA ARG A 239 -5.26 -0.92 -12.52
C ARG A 239 -4.68 -2.13 -13.25
N ALA A 240 -3.39 -2.11 -13.60
CA ALA A 240 -2.74 -3.25 -14.23
C ALA A 240 -2.72 -4.49 -13.32
N CYS A 241 -2.40 -4.35 -12.02
CA CYS A 241 -2.52 -5.46 -11.07
C CYS A 241 -3.96 -6.00 -10.98
N TYR A 242 -4.93 -5.10 -10.92
CA TYR A 242 -6.35 -5.45 -10.88
C TYR A 242 -6.74 -6.30 -12.11
N GLU A 243 -6.39 -5.83 -13.31
CA GLU A 243 -6.78 -6.50 -14.55
C GLU A 243 -6.05 -7.82 -14.76
N LEU A 244 -4.76 -7.91 -14.41
CA LEU A 244 -3.98 -9.17 -14.49
C LEU A 244 -4.54 -10.23 -13.56
N THR A 245 -4.89 -9.85 -12.34
CA THR A 245 -5.49 -10.76 -11.36
C THR A 245 -6.89 -11.17 -11.80
N GLY A 246 -7.68 -10.21 -12.30
CA GLY A 246 -9.00 -10.50 -12.87
C GLY A 246 -8.92 -11.46 -14.03
N TRP A 247 -7.97 -11.26 -14.95
CA TRP A 247 -7.75 -12.18 -16.06
C TRP A 247 -7.39 -13.57 -15.53
N ALA A 248 -6.40 -13.66 -14.65
CA ALA A 248 -5.99 -14.93 -14.04
C ALA A 248 -7.18 -15.66 -13.39
N TYR A 249 -7.97 -14.98 -12.58
CA TYR A 249 -9.15 -15.58 -11.95
C TYR A 249 -10.18 -16.09 -12.95
N ASN A 250 -10.46 -15.34 -14.02
CA ASN A 250 -11.50 -15.70 -14.98
C ASN A 250 -11.07 -16.78 -15.98
N THR A 251 -9.77 -16.90 -16.28
CA THR A 251 -9.27 -17.90 -17.24
C THR A 251 -8.69 -19.15 -16.59
N GLU A 252 -8.27 -19.09 -15.32
CA GLU A 252 -7.79 -20.28 -14.62
C GLU A 252 -8.94 -21.21 -14.24
N ARG A 253 -8.95 -22.40 -14.85
CA ARG A 253 -9.97 -23.42 -14.59
C ARG A 253 -9.97 -23.79 -13.10
N GLY A 254 -11.14 -23.65 -12.46
CA GLY A 254 -11.30 -23.99 -11.05
C GLY A 254 -10.68 -22.97 -10.09
N ALA A 255 -10.42 -21.74 -10.53
CA ALA A 255 -10.18 -20.63 -9.62
C ALA A 255 -11.39 -20.46 -8.67
N CYS A 256 -11.09 -20.36 -7.38
CA CYS A 256 -12.09 -20.21 -6.31
C CYS A 256 -11.88 -18.92 -5.51
N TYR A 257 -10.69 -18.32 -5.58
CA TYR A 257 -10.41 -17.06 -4.94
C TYR A 257 -9.36 -16.27 -5.72
N ALA A 258 -9.47 -14.94 -5.70
CA ALA A 258 -8.42 -14.03 -6.07
C ALA A 258 -8.53 -12.71 -5.29
N ASN A 259 -7.37 -12.16 -4.96
CA ASN A 259 -7.16 -10.77 -4.51
C ASN A 259 -6.05 -10.16 -5.36
N THR A 260 -5.87 -8.83 -5.40
CA THR A 260 -5.00 -8.04 -6.33
C THR A 260 -3.61 -8.59 -6.66
N ASP A 261 -3.06 -9.49 -5.85
CA ASP A 261 -1.76 -10.11 -6.01
C ASP A 261 -1.76 -11.62 -5.73
N CYS A 262 -2.90 -12.30 -5.66
CA CYS A 262 -2.97 -13.74 -5.43
C CYS A 262 -4.18 -14.42 -6.07
N VAL A 263 -4.03 -15.71 -6.41
CA VAL A 263 -5.07 -16.57 -6.96
C VAL A 263 -5.01 -17.94 -6.28
N ILE A 264 -6.17 -18.47 -5.89
CA ILE A 264 -6.34 -19.85 -5.44
C ILE A 264 -7.06 -20.63 -6.54
N SER A 265 -6.41 -21.63 -7.09
CA SER A 265 -6.97 -22.48 -8.16
C SER A 265 -6.66 -23.96 -7.94
N ARG A 266 -7.34 -24.82 -8.70
CA ARG A 266 -7.08 -26.27 -8.73
C ARG A 266 -5.90 -26.68 -9.61
N ARG A 267 -5.17 -25.71 -10.15
CA ARG A 267 -4.08 -25.96 -11.10
C ARG A 267 -2.74 -25.95 -10.36
N ASP A 268 -1.96 -27.03 -10.53
CA ASP A 268 -0.58 -27.13 -10.05
C ASP A 268 0.41 -26.41 -10.98
N ALA A 269 0.11 -25.16 -11.29
CA ALA A 269 0.95 -24.28 -12.09
C ALA A 269 0.57 -22.83 -11.81
N PRO A 270 1.51 -21.89 -11.94
CA PRO A 270 1.20 -20.47 -11.85
C PRO A 270 0.20 -20.05 -12.93
N PRO A 271 -0.62 -19.01 -12.68
CA PRO A 271 -1.53 -18.49 -13.69
C PRO A 271 -0.82 -18.13 -15.00
N ALA A 272 -1.34 -18.65 -16.13
CA ALA A 272 -0.68 -18.53 -17.42
C ALA A 272 -0.50 -17.07 -17.84
N VAL A 273 -1.53 -16.23 -17.63
CA VAL A 273 -1.43 -14.80 -17.94
C VAL A 273 -0.27 -14.13 -17.17
N TRP A 274 0.02 -14.51 -15.93
CA TRP A 274 1.15 -13.92 -15.21
C TRP A 274 2.49 -14.35 -15.81
N THR A 275 2.62 -15.62 -16.20
CA THR A 275 3.85 -16.12 -16.84
C THR A 275 4.05 -15.54 -18.23
N ASP A 276 2.98 -15.36 -19.01
CA ASP A 276 3.02 -14.81 -20.38
C ASP A 276 3.51 -13.35 -20.38
N PHE A 277 3.16 -12.59 -19.34
CA PHE A 277 3.68 -11.22 -19.11
C PHE A 277 5.03 -11.20 -18.37
N GLY A 278 5.68 -12.36 -18.18
CA GLY A 278 6.98 -12.49 -17.53
C GLY A 278 6.97 -12.05 -16.06
N LEU A 279 5.83 -12.11 -15.37
CA LEU A 279 5.69 -11.73 -13.97
C LEU A 279 6.14 -12.86 -13.05
N ARG A 280 6.94 -12.52 -12.04
CA ARG A 280 7.36 -13.47 -11.02
C ARG A 280 6.23 -13.76 -10.06
N CYS A 281 6.03 -15.02 -9.77
CA CYS A 281 5.07 -15.50 -8.79
C CYS A 281 5.65 -16.66 -7.98
N SER A 282 5.11 -16.87 -6.80
CA SER A 282 5.55 -17.88 -5.84
C SER A 282 4.35 -18.68 -5.35
N LEU A 283 4.53 -19.99 -5.19
CA LEU A 283 3.57 -20.83 -4.47
C LEU A 283 3.66 -20.50 -2.99
N ARG A 284 2.56 -20.09 -2.37
CA ARG A 284 2.49 -19.81 -0.92
C ARG A 284 2.02 -20.99 -0.11
N ALA A 285 1.05 -21.73 -0.65
CA ALA A 285 0.42 -22.83 0.05
C ALA A 285 -0.25 -23.79 -0.92
N THR A 286 -0.39 -25.04 -0.48
CA THR A 286 -1.13 -26.08 -1.18
C THR A 286 -1.85 -26.97 -0.17
N GLY A 287 -2.91 -27.65 -0.62
CA GLY A 287 -3.72 -28.54 0.19
C GLY A 287 -5.19 -28.15 0.17
N ASP A 288 -5.98 -28.73 1.07
CA ASP A 288 -7.40 -28.43 1.17
C ASP A 288 -7.62 -26.99 1.60
N ALA A 289 -8.64 -26.37 1.03
CA ALA A 289 -8.96 -24.98 1.27
C ALA A 289 -10.38 -24.77 1.76
N GLU A 290 -10.54 -23.69 2.52
CA GLU A 290 -11.83 -23.14 2.88
C GLU A 290 -11.78 -21.64 2.62
N VAL A 291 -12.67 -21.17 1.73
CA VAL A 291 -12.85 -19.75 1.42
C VAL A 291 -14.14 -19.31 2.07
N ARG A 292 -14.07 -18.36 3.00
CA ARG A 292 -15.22 -17.83 3.74
C ARG A 292 -15.68 -16.47 3.23
N GLY A 293 -14.81 -15.75 2.52
CA GLY A 293 -15.09 -14.42 1.99
C GLY A 293 -13.84 -13.67 1.61
N VAL A 294 -14.00 -12.38 1.32
CA VAL A 294 -12.90 -11.46 1.00
C VAL A 294 -11.89 -11.43 2.15
N GLY A 295 -10.64 -11.79 1.87
CA GLY A 295 -9.55 -11.79 2.86
C GLY A 295 -9.66 -12.85 3.95
N ALA A 296 -10.64 -13.76 3.89
CA ALA A 296 -10.88 -14.80 4.89
C ALA A 296 -10.85 -16.19 4.25
N TYR A 297 -9.65 -16.79 4.19
CA TYR A 297 -9.46 -18.12 3.62
C TYR A 297 -8.31 -18.89 4.30
N ARG A 298 -8.33 -20.21 4.13
CA ARG A 298 -7.29 -21.17 4.51
C ARG A 298 -6.93 -22.03 3.31
N VAL A 299 -5.64 -22.37 3.14
CA VAL A 299 -5.13 -23.35 2.18
C VAL A 299 -4.05 -24.18 2.87
N GLY A 300 -4.30 -25.47 3.09
CA GLY A 300 -3.43 -26.30 3.93
C GLY A 300 -3.25 -25.69 5.32
N ASP A 301 -2.00 -25.53 5.74
CA ASP A 301 -1.63 -24.90 7.02
C ASP A 301 -1.63 -23.37 6.99
N TYR A 302 -1.70 -22.77 5.79
CA TYR A 302 -1.73 -21.32 5.63
C TYR A 302 -3.14 -20.78 5.87
N ARG A 303 -3.24 -19.71 6.66
CA ARG A 303 -4.50 -18.99 6.93
C ARG A 303 -4.28 -17.50 6.96
N THR A 304 -5.23 -16.74 6.42
CA THR A 304 -5.21 -15.28 6.55
C THR A 304 -5.54 -14.85 7.99
N GLY A 305 -5.05 -13.69 8.41
CA GLY A 305 -5.30 -13.16 9.76
C GLY A 305 -6.79 -12.93 10.10
N HIS A 306 -7.66 -12.83 9.08
CA HIS A 306 -9.10 -12.64 9.24
C HIS A 306 -9.90 -13.95 9.16
N TYR A 307 -9.27 -15.11 8.94
CA TYR A 307 -9.98 -16.38 8.75
C TYR A 307 -10.94 -16.75 9.91
N GLY A 308 -10.58 -16.42 11.16
CA GLY A 308 -11.41 -16.62 12.35
C GLY A 308 -12.47 -15.52 12.60
N ARG A 309 -12.40 -14.41 11.86
CA ARG A 309 -13.35 -13.30 11.93
C ARG A 309 -14.06 -13.24 10.58
N ALA A 310 -15.12 -14.04 10.42
CA ALA A 310 -16.02 -13.84 9.29
C ALA A 310 -16.56 -12.41 9.39
N LEU A 311 -15.97 -11.47 8.63
CA LEU A 311 -16.58 -10.18 8.42
C LEU A 311 -17.96 -10.47 7.85
N GLY A 312 -19.01 -9.99 8.50
CA GLY A 312 -20.41 -10.12 8.10
C GLY A 312 -20.71 -9.38 6.80
N CYS A 313 -19.91 -9.59 5.77
CA CYS A 313 -20.26 -9.34 4.40
C CYS A 313 -21.33 -10.39 4.09
N GLY A 314 -22.59 -9.94 3.96
CA GLY A 314 -23.70 -10.81 3.59
C GLY A 314 -23.30 -11.75 2.45
N LEU A 315 -23.76 -12.99 2.55
CA LEU A 315 -23.64 -14.08 1.58
C LEU A 315 -23.84 -13.58 0.14
N ALA A 316 -22.77 -13.10 -0.49
CA ALA A 316 -22.69 -12.93 -1.93
C ALA A 316 -21.97 -14.18 -2.42
N HIS A 317 -22.75 -15.14 -2.91
CA HIS A 317 -22.24 -16.42 -3.42
C HIS A 317 -21.21 -16.26 -4.55
N GLU A 318 -21.10 -15.07 -5.15
CA GLU A 318 -20.00 -14.69 -6.03
C GLU A 318 -19.80 -13.16 -5.99
N MET A 319 -18.64 -12.70 -5.54
CA MET A 319 -18.19 -11.32 -5.77
C MET A 319 -17.04 -11.36 -6.75
N ALA A 320 -17.33 -11.08 -8.03
CA ALA A 320 -16.32 -10.73 -9.01
C ALA A 320 -16.38 -9.22 -9.24
N GLY A 321 -15.24 -8.53 -9.17
CA GLY A 321 -15.12 -7.20 -9.76
C GLY A 321 -15.47 -7.28 -11.25
N ALA A 322 -16.09 -6.23 -11.81
CA ALA A 322 -16.37 -6.16 -13.25
C ALA A 322 -15.03 -6.15 -14.01
N TRP A 323 -14.57 -7.34 -14.39
CA TRP A 323 -13.41 -7.54 -15.25
C TRP A 323 -13.84 -7.39 -16.70
N ARG A 324 -12.96 -6.79 -17.51
CA ARG A 324 -13.20 -6.52 -18.91
C ARG A 324 -11.94 -6.88 -19.69
N GLU A 325 -12.02 -7.94 -20.48
CA GLU A 325 -10.87 -8.44 -21.24
C GLU A 325 -10.26 -7.36 -22.15
N ASP A 326 -11.09 -6.54 -22.77
CA ASP A 326 -10.64 -5.43 -23.62
C ASP A 326 -9.86 -4.37 -22.83
N VAL A 327 -10.30 -4.06 -21.61
CA VAL A 327 -9.58 -3.15 -20.71
C VAL A 327 -8.30 -3.80 -20.22
N ALA A 328 -8.32 -5.08 -19.86
CA ALA A 328 -7.12 -5.82 -19.47
C ALA A 328 -6.08 -5.82 -20.60
N ARG A 329 -6.47 -6.18 -21.82
CA ARG A 329 -5.56 -6.16 -22.97
C ARG A 329 -5.02 -4.77 -23.27
N ALA A 330 -5.86 -3.73 -23.20
CA ALA A 330 -5.41 -2.35 -23.35
C ALA A 330 -4.40 -1.96 -22.27
N VAL A 331 -4.71 -2.25 -21.00
CA VAL A 331 -3.85 -1.96 -19.86
C VAL A 331 -2.53 -2.73 -19.91
N LEU A 332 -2.54 -3.93 -20.49
CA LEU A 332 -1.36 -4.79 -20.54
C LEU A 332 -0.52 -4.63 -21.81
N SER A 333 -1.11 -4.11 -22.89
CA SER A 333 -0.35 -3.57 -24.03
C SER A 333 0.58 -2.42 -23.63
N TRP A 334 0.39 -1.85 -22.44
CA TRP A 334 1.26 -0.81 -21.87
C TRP A 334 2.51 -1.35 -21.17
N LEU A 335 2.53 -2.66 -20.86
CA LEU A 335 3.62 -3.33 -20.17
C LEU A 335 4.58 -4.06 -21.13
N LEU A 336 4.22 -4.16 -22.41
CA LEU A 336 4.99 -4.78 -23.50
C LEU A 336 5.59 -3.70 -24.39
#